data_AF-A0A9X0B9I5-F1
#
_entry.id   AF-A0A9X0B9I5-F1
#
_cell.length_a   1.000
_cell.length_b   1.000
_cell.length_c   1.000
_cell.angle_alpha   90.00
_cell.angle_beta   90.00
_cell.angle_gamma   90.00
#
_symmetry.space_group_name_H-M   'P 1'
#
loop_
_entity.id
_entity.type
_entity.pdbx_description
1 polymer ?
#
loop_
_entity_poly.entity_id
_entity_poly.type
_entity_poly.pdbx_seq_one_letter_code
_entity_poly.pdbx_strand_id
1 'polypeptide(L)'
;MSTLSSPRPSIASSRGHSPGPASSRPSLDALNTNIAGGLSAASTPLRDYYKLKPPGSDSPGGSRSHSVPRNTDAGDISNPSTLETGTELDNADFDPQRYVDQLLSTSSLSTILKAENTLVGDVRTLDGERKALVYDNYSKLIRAVETIGKMRQSMDERGAPLTMTKTLGPAISFVAETAGGLIKEGEEHRRRINEERSQRPTPTHNKNEKETVQWVLASPQRLEKYLSEDKKEDALKDWDEVKKLLDAWGEVKGVAEIREACEKVMNKDSNDD
;
A
#
# COMPACT_ATOMS: atom_id res chain seq x y z
N MET A 1 26.52 -25.57 28.77
CA MET A 1 26.18 -26.82 28.05
C MET A 1 25.29 -27.65 28.97
N SER A 2 24.13 -28.05 28.47
CA SER A 2 23.05 -28.77 29.17
C SER A 2 23.46 -30.18 29.62
N THR A 3 22.76 -30.75 30.62
CA THR A 3 22.16 -32.12 30.62
C THR A 3 21.84 -32.62 32.04
N LEU A 4 20.56 -32.73 32.39
CA LEU A 4 19.93 -33.68 33.34
C LEU A 4 18.43 -33.64 32.96
N SER A 5 17.79 -34.54 32.21
CA SER A 5 17.61 -36.00 32.21
C SER A 5 16.83 -36.58 33.41
N SER A 6 15.60 -37.06 33.08
CA SER A 6 14.81 -38.17 33.68
C SER A 6 13.82 -37.88 34.84
N PRO A 7 12.83 -38.75 35.17
CA PRO A 7 11.92 -39.55 34.29
C PRO A 7 10.46 -39.83 34.82
N ARG A 8 9.48 -40.06 33.90
CA ARG A 8 8.34 -41.05 33.92
C ARG A 8 7.25 -41.05 35.06
N PRO A 9 6.16 -41.86 35.01
CA PRO A 9 5.06 -42.05 34.02
C PRO A 9 3.65 -42.12 34.72
N SER A 10 2.45 -42.22 34.13
CA SER A 10 1.83 -43.39 33.47
C SER A 10 0.28 -43.22 33.43
N ILE A 11 -0.33 -43.67 32.32
CA ILE A 11 -1.55 -44.49 32.18
C ILE A 11 -2.91 -44.03 32.80
N ALA A 12 -3.89 -43.80 31.92
CA ALA A 12 -5.14 -44.57 31.90
C ALA A 12 -5.84 -44.40 30.54
N SER A 13 -5.94 -45.50 29.81
CA SER A 13 -6.72 -45.65 28.59
C SER A 13 -7.88 -46.59 28.92
N SER A 14 -9.11 -46.24 28.51
CA SER A 14 -10.20 -47.21 28.34
C SER A 14 -11.30 -46.64 27.42
N ARG A 15 -11.12 -46.92 26.12
CA ARG A 15 -12.04 -47.59 25.18
C ARG A 15 -13.55 -47.67 25.55
N GLY A 16 -14.40 -47.20 24.63
CA GLY A 16 -15.65 -47.89 24.24
C GLY A 16 -16.95 -47.07 24.27
N HIS A 17 -17.48 -46.75 23.07
CA HIS A 17 -18.82 -47.08 22.56
C HIS A 17 -19.51 -45.96 21.75
N SER A 18 -19.83 -46.29 20.49
CA SER A 18 -20.72 -45.56 19.59
C SER A 18 -22.16 -45.58 20.12
N PRO A 19 -22.91 -44.50 19.86
CA PRO A 19 -24.07 -44.65 18.99
C PRO A 19 -24.19 -43.47 17.98
N GLY A 20 -24.60 -43.76 16.73
CA GLY A 20 -25.28 -42.74 15.91
C GLY A 20 -26.67 -42.41 16.51
N PRO A 21 -27.45 -41.43 16.02
CA PRO A 21 -27.54 -40.99 14.62
C PRO A 21 -27.76 -39.45 14.43
N ALA A 22 -28.15 -39.07 13.20
CA ALA A 22 -28.95 -37.89 12.82
C ALA A 22 -28.23 -36.61 12.29
N SER A 23 -28.37 -36.47 10.97
CA SER A 23 -28.48 -35.24 10.19
C SER A 23 -28.84 -33.99 11.01
N SER A 24 -27.95 -33.01 11.06
CA SER A 24 -28.28 -31.65 11.49
C SER A 24 -27.80 -30.64 10.45
N ARG A 25 -28.79 -29.95 9.89
CA ARG A 25 -28.70 -28.77 9.01
C ARG A 25 -27.77 -27.71 9.61
N PRO A 26 -27.04 -26.92 8.79
CA PRO A 26 -26.30 -25.80 9.32
C PRO A 26 -27.29 -24.73 9.83
N SER A 27 -27.26 -24.54 11.15
CA SER A 27 -27.92 -23.45 11.85
C SER A 27 -27.31 -22.14 11.37
N LEU A 28 -28.11 -21.32 10.69
CA LEU A 28 -27.83 -19.92 10.47
C LEU A 28 -27.91 -19.22 11.82
N ASP A 29 -26.76 -18.78 12.32
CA ASP A 29 -26.66 -17.86 13.44
C ASP A 29 -27.46 -16.60 13.08
N ALA A 30 -28.63 -16.47 13.70
CA ALA A 30 -29.45 -15.29 13.65
C ALA A 30 -28.74 -14.21 14.47
N LEU A 31 -27.88 -13.43 13.83
CA LEU A 31 -27.44 -12.17 14.37
C LEU A 31 -28.67 -11.28 14.55
N ASN A 32 -29.08 -11.20 15.81
CA ASN A 32 -30.03 -10.27 16.40
C ASN A 32 -29.76 -8.83 15.94
N THR A 33 -30.40 -8.40 14.85
CA THR A 33 -30.48 -6.99 14.45
C THR A 33 -31.87 -6.45 14.78
N ASN A 34 -32.05 -6.13 16.05
CA ASN A 34 -33.13 -5.26 16.48
C ASN A 34 -32.80 -3.82 16.05
N ILE A 35 -33.01 -3.52 14.76
CA ILE A 35 -33.01 -2.14 14.23
C ILE A 35 -34.45 -1.86 13.81
N ALA A 36 -35.23 -1.40 14.79
CA ALA A 36 -36.50 -0.74 14.54
C ALA A 36 -36.22 0.56 13.76
N GLY A 37 -36.78 0.67 12.56
CA GLY A 37 -36.77 1.88 11.74
C GLY A 37 -35.64 1.93 10.71
N GLY A 38 -35.95 1.68 9.44
CA GLY A 38 -35.03 2.06 8.36
C GLY A 38 -35.19 1.36 7.01
N LEU A 39 -35.85 0.21 6.93
CA LEU A 39 -35.96 -0.53 5.65
C LEU A 39 -36.96 0.09 4.64
N SER A 40 -37.55 1.26 4.94
CA SER A 40 -38.94 1.51 4.54
C SER A 40 -39.17 2.29 3.24
N ALA A 41 -38.16 2.86 2.58
CA ALA A 41 -38.41 3.70 1.40
C ALA A 41 -38.17 3.00 0.05
N ALA A 42 -37.25 2.04 -0.01
CA ALA A 42 -36.93 1.34 -1.26
C ALA A 42 -37.63 -0.03 -1.38
N SER A 43 -38.12 -0.61 -0.27
CA SER A 43 -38.90 -1.85 -0.27
C SER A 43 -40.40 -1.64 -0.54
N THR A 44 -40.86 -0.39 -0.57
CA THR A 44 -42.29 -0.03 -0.76
C THR A 44 -42.81 -0.33 -2.16
N PRO A 45 -42.09 -0.03 -3.28
CA PRO A 45 -42.64 -0.28 -4.61
C PRO A 45 -42.78 -1.78 -4.90
N LEU A 46 -41.85 -2.59 -4.39
CA LEU A 46 -41.94 -4.05 -4.51
C LEU A 46 -43.08 -4.62 -3.66
N ARG A 47 -43.24 -4.13 -2.41
CA ARG A 47 -44.38 -4.47 -1.53
C ARG A 47 -45.72 -4.20 -2.18
N ASP A 48 -45.87 -3.04 -2.79
CA ASP A 48 -47.11 -2.62 -3.44
C ASP A 48 -47.37 -3.43 -4.72
N TYR A 49 -46.34 -3.71 -5.52
CA TYR A 49 -46.44 -4.51 -6.74
C TYR A 49 -46.95 -5.93 -6.49
N TYR A 50 -46.48 -6.56 -5.41
CA TYR A 50 -46.96 -7.90 -5.02
C TYR A 50 -48.03 -7.90 -3.93
N LYS A 51 -48.60 -6.72 -3.61
CA LYS A 51 -49.68 -6.55 -2.62
C LYS A 51 -49.38 -7.24 -1.28
N LEU A 52 -48.11 -7.24 -0.84
CA LEU A 52 -47.73 -7.80 0.44
C LEU A 52 -48.20 -6.86 1.55
N LYS A 53 -49.15 -7.35 2.35
CA LYS A 53 -49.73 -6.63 3.48
C LYS A 53 -48.60 -6.18 4.44
N PRO A 54 -48.52 -4.90 4.82
CA PRO A 54 -47.52 -4.44 5.77
C PRO A 54 -47.75 -5.10 7.14
N PRO A 55 -46.68 -5.47 7.87
CA PRO A 55 -46.81 -5.86 9.26
C PRO A 55 -47.17 -4.60 10.06
N GLY A 56 -48.45 -4.43 10.41
CA GLY A 56 -48.91 -3.33 11.26
C GLY A 56 -50.20 -2.60 10.86
N SER A 57 -50.99 -3.07 9.88
CA SER A 57 -52.36 -2.53 9.71
C SER A 57 -53.36 -3.35 10.53
N ASP A 58 -53.75 -2.83 11.69
CA ASP A 58 -54.70 -3.43 12.64
C ASP A 58 -56.13 -3.55 12.08
N SER A 59 -56.74 -4.73 12.29
CA SER A 59 -58.14 -4.87 12.68
C SER A 59 -58.32 -6.17 13.47
N PRO A 60 -59.25 -6.19 14.45
CA PRO A 60 -59.27 -7.15 15.55
C PRO A 60 -60.07 -8.41 15.19
N GLY A 61 -59.54 -9.57 15.58
CA GLY A 61 -60.26 -10.85 15.55
C GLY A 61 -59.83 -11.76 14.40
N GLY A 62 -58.97 -12.73 14.72
CA GLY A 62 -58.62 -13.82 13.80
C GLY A 62 -57.17 -14.25 13.93
N SER A 63 -56.80 -14.81 15.07
CA SER A 63 -55.61 -15.64 15.17
C SER A 63 -55.80 -16.86 14.25
N ARG A 64 -55.33 -16.77 13.01
CA ARG A 64 -55.12 -17.94 12.15
C ARG A 64 -53.65 -18.32 12.27
N SER A 65 -53.36 -19.06 13.33
CA SER A 65 -52.17 -19.86 13.46
C SER A 65 -52.02 -20.74 12.22
N HIS A 66 -51.08 -20.38 11.35
CA HIS A 66 -50.53 -21.31 10.35
C HIS A 66 -49.64 -22.31 11.07
N SER A 67 -50.25 -23.28 11.74
CA SER A 67 -49.62 -24.53 12.18
C SER A 67 -50.69 -25.48 12.71
N VAL A 68 -51.47 -26.07 11.80
CA VAL A 68 -52.08 -27.38 12.03
C VAL A 68 -51.59 -28.27 10.88
N PRO A 69 -50.67 -29.21 11.12
CA PRO A 69 -50.49 -30.30 10.18
C PRO A 69 -51.80 -31.09 10.23
N ARG A 70 -52.58 -30.99 9.15
CA ARG A 70 -53.67 -31.95 8.92
C ARG A 70 -52.96 -33.30 8.75
N ASN A 71 -52.96 -34.13 9.79
CA ASN A 71 -52.72 -35.55 9.65
C ASN A 71 -53.86 -36.09 8.77
N THR A 72 -53.68 -36.00 7.46
CA THR A 72 -54.26 -36.98 6.56
C THR A 72 -53.46 -38.24 6.79
N ASP A 73 -54.07 -39.14 7.57
CA ASP A 73 -53.88 -40.59 7.54
C ASP A 73 -53.02 -41.03 6.35
N ALA A 74 -51.73 -41.22 6.60
CA ALA A 74 -50.72 -41.60 5.62
C ALA A 74 -50.65 -43.13 5.51
N GLY A 75 -51.82 -43.75 5.41
CA GLY A 75 -51.97 -45.13 4.99
C GLY A 75 -52.64 -45.14 3.62
N ASP A 76 -51.94 -45.66 2.61
CA ASP A 76 -52.53 -46.13 1.35
C ASP A 76 -52.80 -45.10 0.24
N ILE A 77 -51.76 -44.44 -0.30
CA ILE A 77 -51.72 -44.12 -1.75
C ILE A 77 -50.27 -44.20 -2.25
N SER A 78 -49.71 -45.40 -2.27
CA SER A 78 -48.53 -45.71 -3.10
C SER A 78 -48.98 -45.88 -4.55
N ASN A 79 -49.46 -44.81 -5.19
CA ASN A 79 -49.70 -44.80 -6.62
C ASN A 79 -48.57 -44.01 -7.31
N PRO A 80 -47.64 -44.67 -8.01
CA PRO A 80 -46.46 -44.02 -8.59
C PRO A 80 -46.80 -42.95 -9.65
N SER A 81 -48.00 -42.97 -10.24
CA SER A 81 -48.36 -42.03 -11.32
C SER A 81 -48.48 -40.56 -10.90
N THR A 82 -48.69 -40.23 -9.62
CA THR A 82 -48.77 -38.81 -9.20
C THR A 82 -47.40 -38.16 -8.98
N LEU A 83 -46.34 -38.94 -8.82
CA LEU A 83 -44.96 -38.42 -8.72
C LEU A 83 -44.30 -38.25 -10.09
N GLU A 84 -44.71 -39.02 -11.11
CA GLU A 84 -44.18 -38.91 -12.47
C GLU A 84 -44.62 -37.63 -13.20
N THR A 85 -45.81 -37.12 -12.88
CA THR A 85 -46.35 -35.89 -13.52
C THR A 85 -45.47 -34.66 -13.28
N GLY A 86 -44.84 -34.56 -12.11
CA GLY A 86 -43.95 -33.41 -11.80
C GLY A 86 -42.71 -33.35 -12.69
N THR A 87 -42.16 -34.51 -13.10
CA THR A 87 -40.95 -34.55 -13.93
C THR A 87 -41.19 -34.37 -15.43
N GLU A 88 -42.41 -34.64 -15.92
CA GLU A 88 -42.75 -34.44 -17.32
C GLU A 88 -43.00 -32.96 -17.64
N LEU A 89 -43.59 -32.22 -16.69
CA LEU A 89 -43.89 -30.79 -16.81
C LEU A 89 -42.62 -29.89 -16.81
N ASP A 90 -41.52 -30.37 -16.21
CA ASP A 90 -40.26 -29.62 -16.06
C ASP A 90 -39.28 -29.85 -17.24
N ASN A 91 -39.68 -30.57 -18.29
CA ASN A 91 -38.83 -30.80 -19.46
C ASN A 91 -38.67 -29.53 -20.32
N ALA A 92 -37.46 -29.34 -20.86
CA ALA A 92 -37.15 -28.18 -21.70
C ALA A 92 -37.97 -28.14 -23.01
N ASP A 93 -38.32 -29.31 -23.55
CA ASP A 93 -39.12 -29.48 -24.77
C ASP A 93 -40.61 -29.76 -24.47
N PHE A 94 -41.12 -29.30 -23.33
CA PHE A 94 -42.50 -29.54 -22.92
C PHE A 94 -43.51 -28.92 -23.91
N ASP A 95 -44.42 -29.76 -24.43
CA ASP A 95 -45.56 -29.33 -25.26
C ASP A 95 -46.87 -29.42 -24.45
N PRO A 96 -47.46 -28.27 -24.06
CA PRO A 96 -48.68 -28.23 -23.28
C PRO A 96 -49.88 -28.88 -23.99
N GLN A 97 -49.99 -28.74 -25.31
CA GLN A 97 -51.15 -29.24 -26.06
C GLN A 97 -51.13 -30.76 -26.11
N ARG A 98 -49.98 -31.34 -26.48
CA ARG A 98 -49.80 -32.80 -26.49
C ARG A 98 -50.04 -33.42 -25.11
N TYR A 99 -49.52 -32.79 -24.06
CA TYR A 99 -49.69 -33.28 -22.69
C TYR A 99 -51.18 -33.28 -22.27
N VAL A 100 -51.91 -32.21 -22.57
CA VAL A 100 -53.36 -32.12 -22.28
C VAL A 100 -54.14 -33.15 -23.09
N ASP A 101 -53.86 -33.31 -24.39
CA ASP A 101 -54.53 -34.30 -25.25
C ASP A 101 -54.28 -35.73 -24.77
N GLN A 102 -53.05 -36.04 -24.34
CA GLN A 102 -52.71 -37.32 -23.74
C GLN A 102 -53.43 -37.53 -22.41
N LEU A 103 -53.50 -36.51 -21.55
CA LEU A 103 -54.18 -36.59 -20.26
C LEU A 103 -55.69 -36.79 -20.43
N LEU A 104 -56.32 -36.08 -21.37
CA LEU A 104 -57.75 -36.21 -21.66
C LEU A 104 -58.12 -37.56 -22.31
N SER A 105 -57.22 -38.14 -23.12
CA SER A 105 -57.46 -39.42 -23.81
C SER A 105 -57.21 -40.64 -22.92
N THR A 106 -56.31 -40.55 -21.93
CA THR A 106 -55.87 -41.70 -21.13
C THR A 106 -56.41 -41.73 -19.70
N SER A 107 -56.81 -40.58 -19.14
CA SER A 107 -57.14 -40.45 -17.72
C SER A 107 -58.64 -40.29 -17.46
N SER A 108 -59.08 -40.73 -16.27
CA SER A 108 -60.46 -40.52 -15.80
C SER A 108 -60.70 -39.07 -15.37
N LEU A 109 -61.96 -38.62 -15.39
CA LEU A 109 -62.35 -37.28 -14.92
C LEU A 109 -61.90 -36.98 -13.49
N SER A 110 -61.93 -37.97 -12.59
CA SER A 110 -61.46 -37.80 -11.21
C SER A 110 -59.96 -37.52 -11.15
N THR A 111 -59.18 -38.19 -11.99
CA THR A 111 -57.74 -37.97 -12.11
C THR A 111 -57.45 -36.57 -12.66
N ILE A 112 -58.20 -36.13 -13.68
CA ILE A 112 -58.06 -34.81 -14.29
C ILE A 112 -58.32 -33.70 -13.25
N LEU A 113 -59.40 -33.80 -12.47
CA LEU A 113 -59.71 -32.81 -11.43
C LEU A 113 -58.67 -32.77 -10.31
N LYS A 114 -58.07 -33.91 -9.95
CA LYS A 114 -56.96 -33.95 -8.99
C LYS A 114 -55.73 -33.27 -9.58
N ALA A 115 -55.37 -33.58 -10.82
CA ALA A 115 -54.23 -32.97 -11.51
C ALA A 115 -54.41 -31.44 -11.64
N GLU A 116 -55.61 -30.97 -11.97
CA GLU A 116 -55.93 -29.54 -11.99
C GLU A 116 -55.72 -28.88 -10.62
N ASN A 117 -56.24 -29.49 -9.56
CA ASN A 117 -56.12 -28.93 -8.21
C ASN A 117 -54.66 -28.85 -7.75
N THR A 118 -53.88 -29.90 -8.03
CA THR A 118 -52.44 -29.92 -7.78
C THR A 118 -51.74 -28.83 -8.58
N LEU A 119 -51.98 -28.73 -9.89
CA LEU A 119 -51.35 -27.72 -10.74
C LEU A 119 -51.68 -26.29 -10.30
N VAL A 120 -52.93 -26.02 -9.93
CA VAL A 120 -53.34 -24.71 -9.38
C VAL A 120 -52.63 -24.42 -8.05
N GLY A 121 -52.42 -25.45 -7.22
CA GLY A 121 -51.62 -25.35 -5.99
C GLY A 121 -50.16 -25.02 -6.28
N ASP A 122 -49.56 -25.72 -7.25
CA ASP A 122 -48.16 -25.56 -7.64
C ASP A 122 -47.93 -24.18 -8.26
N VAL A 123 -48.82 -23.71 -9.15
CA VAL A 123 -48.74 -22.36 -9.73
C VAL A 123 -48.75 -21.28 -8.64
N ARG A 124 -49.59 -21.41 -7.61
CA ARG A 124 -49.63 -20.45 -6.49
C ARG A 124 -48.37 -20.52 -5.63
N THR A 125 -47.85 -21.73 -5.39
CA THR A 125 -46.62 -21.94 -4.62
C THR A 125 -45.42 -21.35 -5.35
N LEU A 126 -45.25 -21.67 -6.64
CA LEU A 126 -44.18 -21.15 -7.50
C LEU A 126 -44.26 -19.62 -7.64
N ASP A 127 -45.46 -19.04 -7.75
CA ASP A 127 -45.64 -17.58 -7.75
C ASP A 127 -45.21 -16.97 -6.39
N GLY A 128 -45.53 -17.63 -5.28
CA GLY A 128 -45.07 -17.26 -3.94
C GLY A 128 -43.54 -17.32 -3.79
N GLU A 129 -42.92 -18.40 -4.26
CA GLU A 129 -41.47 -18.60 -4.23
C GLU A 129 -40.75 -17.60 -5.12
N ARG A 130 -41.22 -17.38 -6.36
CA ARG A 130 -40.71 -16.36 -7.27
C ARG A 130 -40.71 -14.98 -6.61
N LYS A 131 -41.82 -14.62 -5.96
CA LYS A 131 -41.92 -13.36 -5.22
C LYS A 131 -40.90 -13.31 -4.09
N ALA A 132 -40.83 -14.35 -3.26
CA ALA A 132 -39.89 -14.41 -2.15
C ALA A 132 -38.43 -14.26 -2.60
N LEU A 133 -38.04 -14.89 -3.71
CA LEU A 133 -36.70 -14.76 -4.29
C LEU A 133 -36.41 -13.33 -4.76
N VAL A 134 -37.38 -12.70 -5.44
CA VAL A 134 -37.29 -11.30 -5.86
C VAL A 134 -37.11 -10.40 -4.63
N TYR A 135 -37.92 -10.58 -3.59
CA TYR A 135 -37.78 -9.80 -2.35
C TYR A 135 -36.43 -9.98 -1.68
N ASP A 136 -35.95 -11.22 -1.55
CA ASP A 136 -34.67 -11.50 -0.93
C ASP A 136 -33.51 -10.86 -1.73
N ASN A 137 -33.52 -10.99 -3.05
CA ASN A 137 -32.48 -10.41 -3.91
C ASN A 137 -32.47 -8.88 -3.86
N TYR A 138 -33.63 -8.23 -4.02
CA TYR A 138 -33.71 -6.78 -3.94
C TYR A 138 -33.42 -6.26 -2.52
N SER A 139 -33.85 -6.97 -1.47
CA SER A 139 -33.52 -6.59 -0.09
C SER A 139 -32.02 -6.65 0.17
N LYS A 140 -31.33 -7.67 -0.36
CA LYS A 140 -29.86 -7.78 -0.29
C LYS A 140 -29.19 -6.64 -1.05
N LEU A 141 -29.67 -6.31 -2.25
CA LEU A 141 -29.14 -5.20 -3.05
C LEU A 141 -29.29 -3.85 -2.33
N ILE A 142 -30.47 -3.58 -1.76
CA ILE A 142 -30.74 -2.37 -0.98
C ILE A 142 -29.77 -2.29 0.21
N ARG A 143 -29.61 -3.37 0.99
CA ARG A 143 -28.67 -3.41 2.12
C ARG A 143 -27.21 -3.19 1.70
N ALA A 144 -26.80 -3.75 0.56
CA ALA A 144 -25.46 -3.54 0.03
C ALA A 144 -25.25 -2.07 -0.35
N VAL A 145 -26.22 -1.45 -1.03
CA VAL A 145 -26.18 -0.03 -1.40
C VAL A 145 -26.16 0.87 -0.17
N GLU A 146 -26.98 0.57 0.85
CA GLU A 146 -26.94 1.30 2.14
C GLU A 146 -25.58 1.15 2.83
N THR A 147 -24.99 -0.04 2.80
CA THR A 147 -23.66 -0.28 3.39
C THR A 147 -22.59 0.54 2.66
N ILE A 148 -22.63 0.57 1.32
CA ILE A 148 -21.74 1.43 0.52
C ILE A 148 -21.97 2.91 0.85
N GLY A 149 -23.22 3.34 0.99
CA GLY A 149 -23.57 4.70 1.41
C GLY A 149 -22.97 5.06 2.76
N LYS A 150 -23.13 4.20 3.77
CA LYS A 150 -22.53 4.36 5.10
C LYS A 150 -21.00 4.34 5.05
N MET A 151 -20.39 3.47 4.24
CA MET A 151 -18.94 3.44 4.05
C MET A 151 -18.44 4.76 3.45
N ARG A 152 -19.11 5.29 2.43
CA ARG A 152 -18.79 6.59 1.82
C ARG A 152 -18.94 7.72 2.82
N GLN A 153 -20.07 7.79 3.52
CA GLN A 153 -20.27 8.78 4.58
C GLN A 153 -19.21 8.67 5.67
N SER A 154 -18.86 7.46 6.11
CA SER A 154 -17.80 7.26 7.10
C SER A 154 -16.42 7.67 6.58
N MET A 155 -16.15 7.56 5.27
CA MET A 155 -14.91 8.01 4.65
C MET A 155 -14.87 9.54 4.53
N ASP A 156 -16.01 10.16 4.23
CA ASP A 156 -16.18 11.61 4.14
C ASP A 156 -16.14 12.26 5.55
N GLU A 157 -16.86 11.71 6.54
CA GLU A 157 -16.86 12.16 7.94
C GLU A 157 -15.51 11.95 8.64
N ARG A 158 -14.84 10.82 8.36
CA ARG A 158 -13.52 10.53 8.91
C ARG A 158 -12.40 11.24 8.13
N GLY A 159 -12.76 12.03 7.13
CA GLY A 159 -11.86 12.92 6.39
C GLY A 159 -10.58 12.20 5.99
N ALA A 160 -10.63 11.39 4.93
CA ALA A 160 -9.44 10.82 4.32
C ALA A 160 -8.33 11.87 3.99
N PRO A 161 -8.62 13.19 3.81
CA PRO A 161 -7.58 14.22 3.78
C PRO A 161 -7.12 14.71 5.18
N LEU A 162 -7.94 14.61 6.22
CA LEU A 162 -7.73 15.25 7.53
C LEU A 162 -6.97 14.38 8.53
N THR A 163 -7.08 13.05 8.45
CA THR A 163 -6.31 12.13 9.31
C THR A 163 -4.83 12.09 8.91
N MET A 164 -4.53 12.21 7.61
CA MET A 164 -3.16 12.40 7.12
C MET A 164 -2.57 13.76 7.52
N THR A 165 -3.34 14.86 7.50
CA THR A 165 -2.81 16.18 7.88
C THR A 165 -2.62 16.35 9.39
N LYS A 166 -3.43 15.69 10.23
CA LYS A 166 -3.30 15.77 11.70
C LYS A 166 -1.99 15.17 12.23
N THR A 167 -1.41 14.21 11.54
CA THR A 167 -0.15 13.55 11.93
C THR A 167 1.03 14.05 11.12
N LEU A 168 0.85 14.26 9.81
CA LEU A 168 1.93 14.70 8.93
C LEU A 168 2.27 16.18 9.12
N GLY A 169 1.29 17.04 9.42
CA GLY A 169 1.52 18.47 9.66
C GLY A 169 2.52 18.73 10.79
N PRO A 170 2.27 18.19 12.01
CA PRO A 170 3.21 18.31 13.13
C PRO A 170 4.58 17.65 12.88
N ALA A 171 4.61 16.53 12.15
CA ALA A 171 5.86 15.85 11.82
C ALA A 171 6.72 16.69 10.85
N ILE A 172 6.10 17.30 9.83
CA ILE A 172 6.79 18.20 8.90
C ILE A 172 7.29 19.44 9.62
N SER A 173 6.49 20.05 10.51
CA SER A 173 6.96 21.21 11.28
C SER A 173 8.13 20.85 12.20
N PHE A 174 8.10 19.69 12.85
CA PHE A 174 9.19 19.22 13.69
C PHE A 174 10.48 18.97 12.88
N VAL A 175 10.37 18.34 11.72
CA VAL A 175 11.51 18.12 10.82
C VAL A 175 12.07 19.46 10.32
N ALA A 176 11.21 20.42 9.95
CA ALA A 176 11.64 21.75 9.51
C ALA A 176 12.37 22.52 10.61
N GLU A 177 11.87 22.48 11.85
CA GLU A 177 12.51 23.11 13.00
C GLU A 177 13.86 22.47 13.32
N THR A 178 13.91 21.13 13.34
CA THR A 178 15.14 20.37 13.60
C THR A 178 16.18 20.62 12.53
N ALA A 179 15.79 20.59 11.25
CA ALA A 179 16.67 20.90 10.13
C ALA A 179 17.18 22.35 10.19
N GLY A 180 16.31 23.30 10.55
CA GLY A 180 16.70 24.70 10.76
C GLY A 180 17.71 24.89 11.88
N GLY A 181 17.58 24.13 12.97
CA GLY A 181 18.56 24.10 14.06
C GLY A 181 19.92 23.54 13.62
N LEU A 182 19.93 22.40 12.93
CA LEU A 182 21.15 21.78 12.41
C LEU A 182 21.88 22.65 11.39
N ILE A 183 21.16 23.38 10.54
CA ILE A 183 21.76 24.30 9.57
C ILE A 183 22.48 25.44 10.31
N LYS A 184 21.82 26.07 11.29
CA LYS A 184 22.42 27.14 12.11
C LYS A 184 23.64 26.64 12.88
N GLU A 185 23.53 25.48 13.52
CA GLU A 185 24.64 24.86 14.24
C GLU A 185 25.82 24.52 13.31
N GLY A 186 25.55 23.98 12.13
CA GLY A 186 26.55 23.66 11.12
C GLY A 186 27.24 24.90 10.56
N GLU A 187 26.49 25.99 10.34
CA GLU A 187 27.03 27.29 9.94
C GLU A 187 27.92 27.90 11.03
N GLU A 188 27.48 27.87 12.29
CA GLU A 188 28.28 28.30 13.43
C GLU A 188 29.56 27.47 13.62
N HIS A 189 29.47 26.15 13.45
CA HIS A 189 30.62 25.26 13.54
C HIS A 189 31.63 25.56 12.41
N ARG A 190 31.15 25.76 11.17
CA ARG A 190 31.99 26.16 10.05
C ARG A 190 32.62 27.54 10.26
N ARG A 191 31.87 28.47 10.84
CA ARG A 191 32.37 29.80 11.21
C ARG A 191 33.46 29.70 12.26
N ARG A 192 33.25 28.93 13.34
CA ARG A 192 34.27 28.67 14.38
C ARG A 192 35.53 28.03 13.81
N ILE A 193 35.40 26.99 12.96
CA ILE A 193 36.54 26.37 12.28
C ILE A 193 37.26 27.37 11.38
N ASN A 194 36.54 28.21 10.65
CA ASN A 194 37.14 29.21 9.78
C ASN A 194 37.85 30.31 10.57
N GLU A 195 37.28 30.76 11.69
CA GLU A 195 37.89 31.73 12.61
C GLU A 195 39.14 31.13 13.27
N GLU A 196 39.08 29.89 13.75
CA GLU A 196 40.24 29.18 14.31
C GLU A 196 41.31 28.95 13.24
N ARG A 197 40.93 28.58 12.02
CA ARG A 197 41.85 28.43 10.88
C ARG A 197 42.47 29.76 10.45
N SER A 198 41.74 30.87 10.60
CA SER A 198 42.25 32.21 10.31
C SER A 198 43.17 32.73 11.40
N GLN A 199 43.00 32.27 12.65
CA GLN A 199 43.87 32.58 13.79
C GLN A 199 45.07 31.64 13.90
N ARG A 200 45.00 30.42 13.34
CA ARG A 200 46.19 29.58 13.16
C ARG A 200 47.11 30.28 12.15
N PRO A 201 48.39 30.53 12.48
CA PRO A 201 49.34 30.99 11.49
C PRO A 201 49.39 29.91 10.40
N THR A 202 48.98 30.28 9.19
CA THR A 202 49.24 29.48 7.98
C THR A 202 50.73 29.11 7.93
N PRO A 203 51.13 27.97 7.32
CA PRO A 203 52.54 27.60 7.23
C PRO A 203 53.26 28.59 6.33
N THR A 204 53.69 29.72 6.91
CA THR A 204 54.48 30.78 6.29
C THR A 204 55.83 30.27 5.79
N HIS A 205 56.27 29.09 6.24
CA HIS A 205 57.48 28.43 5.77
C HIS A 205 57.48 28.28 4.24
N ASN A 206 56.39 27.78 3.67
CA ASN A 206 56.29 27.57 2.22
C ASN A 206 56.16 28.88 1.44
N LYS A 207 55.78 29.99 2.07
CA LYS A 207 55.67 31.29 1.37
C LYS A 207 57.06 31.89 1.17
N ASN A 208 57.85 31.93 2.24
CA ASN A 208 59.21 32.46 2.21
C ASN A 208 60.10 31.60 1.29
N GLU A 209 59.98 30.27 1.35
CA GLU A 209 60.67 29.35 0.43
C GLU A 209 60.28 29.62 -1.03
N LYS A 210 58.99 29.77 -1.33
CA LYS A 210 58.53 30.10 -2.69
C LYS A 210 59.04 31.45 -3.16
N GLU A 211 59.09 32.45 -2.28
CA GLU A 211 59.65 33.77 -2.59
C GLU A 211 61.15 33.67 -2.88
N THR A 212 61.92 32.86 -2.14
CA THR A 212 63.34 32.62 -2.44
C THR A 212 63.56 31.92 -3.79
N VAL A 213 62.74 30.91 -4.11
CA VAL A 213 62.79 30.22 -5.41
C VAL A 213 62.39 31.15 -6.55
N GLN A 214 61.35 31.97 -6.35
CA GLN A 214 60.92 32.96 -7.32
C GLN A 214 62.00 34.03 -7.56
N TRP A 215 62.74 34.42 -6.51
CA TRP A 215 63.84 35.38 -6.61
C TRP A 215 65.04 34.85 -7.41
N VAL A 216 65.41 33.57 -7.22
CA VAL A 216 66.48 32.90 -7.98
C VAL A 216 66.08 32.66 -9.44
N LEU A 217 64.81 32.32 -9.69
CA LEU A 217 64.31 32.16 -11.07
C LEU A 217 64.36 33.48 -11.86
N ALA A 218 64.20 34.62 -11.17
CA ALA A 218 64.26 35.95 -11.77
C ALA A 218 65.70 36.50 -11.95
N SER A 219 66.73 35.77 -11.50
CA SER A 219 68.14 36.19 -11.59
C SER A 219 68.65 36.55 -12.99
N PRO A 220 68.41 35.78 -14.08
CA PRO A 220 68.97 36.11 -15.39
C PRO A 220 68.46 37.45 -15.94
N GLN A 221 67.18 37.76 -15.73
CA GLN A 221 66.58 39.05 -16.13
C GLN A 221 67.10 40.21 -15.27
N ARG A 222 67.36 39.94 -13.98
CA ARG A 222 67.89 40.94 -13.04
C ARG A 222 69.35 41.28 -13.34
N LEU A 223 70.18 40.28 -13.68
CA LEU A 223 71.55 40.47 -14.12
C LEU A 223 71.63 41.25 -15.45
N GLU A 224 70.77 40.93 -16.42
CA GLU A 224 70.68 41.66 -17.68
C GLU A 224 70.37 43.15 -17.46
N LYS A 225 69.48 43.45 -16.50
CA LYS A 225 69.18 44.83 -16.11
C LYS A 225 70.38 45.53 -15.48
N TYR A 226 71.09 44.89 -14.55
CA TYR A 226 72.28 45.51 -13.92
C TYR A 226 73.40 45.78 -14.91
N LEU A 227 73.58 44.90 -15.91
CA LEU A 227 74.53 45.11 -16.99
C LEU A 227 74.11 46.26 -17.92
N SER A 228 72.81 46.40 -18.22
CA SER A 228 72.30 47.54 -19.00
C SER A 228 72.44 48.90 -18.30
N GLU A 229 72.55 48.90 -16.98
CA GLU A 229 72.72 50.10 -16.14
C GLU A 229 74.20 50.40 -15.79
N ASP A 230 75.16 49.67 -16.39
CA ASP A 230 76.62 49.74 -16.15
C ASP A 230 77.04 49.49 -14.67
N LYS A 231 76.17 48.84 -13.88
CA LYS A 231 76.42 48.50 -12.46
C LYS A 231 77.02 47.12 -12.33
N LYS A 232 78.22 46.93 -12.89
CA LYS A 232 78.91 45.63 -12.93
C LYS A 232 79.23 45.08 -11.54
N GLU A 233 79.55 45.94 -10.57
CA GLU A 233 79.81 45.53 -9.19
C GLU A 233 78.59 44.91 -8.49
N ASP A 234 77.40 45.45 -8.75
CA ASP A 234 76.16 44.96 -8.13
C ASP A 234 75.69 43.67 -8.82
N ALA A 235 75.91 43.54 -10.12
CA ALA A 235 75.67 42.30 -10.88
C ALA A 235 76.54 41.15 -10.36
N LEU A 236 77.82 41.39 -10.07
CA LEU A 236 78.73 40.37 -9.52
C LEU A 236 78.30 39.91 -8.13
N LYS A 237 77.86 40.82 -7.26
CA LYS A 237 77.35 40.49 -5.92
C LYS A 237 76.07 39.64 -5.99
N ASP A 238 75.10 40.04 -6.82
CA ASP A 238 73.85 39.29 -7.03
C ASP A 238 74.14 37.91 -7.63
N TRP A 239 75.08 37.82 -8.57
CA TRP A 239 75.52 36.55 -9.14
C TRP A 239 76.20 35.64 -8.11
N ASP A 240 77.07 36.17 -7.25
CA ASP A 240 77.73 35.38 -6.20
C ASP A 240 76.73 34.84 -5.16
N GLU A 241 75.71 35.62 -4.81
CA GLU A 241 74.63 35.18 -3.91
C GLU A 241 73.77 34.08 -4.57
N VAL A 242 73.37 34.27 -5.82
CA VAL A 242 72.61 33.29 -6.60
C VAL A 242 73.41 32.02 -6.80
N LYS A 243 74.71 32.12 -7.12
CA LYS A 243 75.60 30.97 -7.32
C LYS A 243 75.73 30.13 -6.05
N LYS A 244 75.88 30.76 -4.87
CA LYS A 244 75.88 30.04 -3.58
C LYS A 244 74.57 29.29 -3.34
N LEU A 245 73.42 29.89 -3.70
CA LEU A 245 72.12 29.23 -3.60
C LEU A 245 71.96 28.07 -4.60
N LEU A 246 72.42 28.24 -5.84
CA LEU A 246 72.40 27.19 -6.87
C LEU A 246 73.33 26.03 -6.51
N ASP A 247 74.48 26.31 -5.91
CA ASP A 247 75.40 25.27 -5.40
C ASP A 247 74.80 24.53 -4.20
N ALA A 248 74.09 25.23 -3.31
CA ALA A 248 73.37 24.62 -2.19
C ALA A 248 72.17 23.77 -2.65
N TRP A 249 71.53 24.11 -3.77
CA TRP A 249 70.41 23.35 -4.34
C TRP A 249 70.84 22.17 -5.21
N GLY A 250 72.11 22.10 -5.62
CA GLY A 250 72.69 20.95 -6.31
C GLY A 250 71.95 20.56 -7.59
N GLU A 251 71.47 19.31 -7.66
CA GLU A 251 70.90 18.69 -8.87
C GLU A 251 69.36 18.77 -8.95
N VAL A 252 68.76 19.88 -8.51
CA VAL A 252 67.32 20.12 -8.74
C VAL A 252 67.09 20.46 -10.22
N LYS A 253 66.06 19.87 -10.82
CA LYS A 253 65.67 20.12 -12.23
C LYS A 253 65.48 21.63 -12.46
N GLY A 254 66.19 22.19 -13.44
CA GLY A 254 66.15 23.61 -13.80
C GLY A 254 67.27 24.47 -13.19
N VAL A 255 67.97 24.01 -12.14
CA VAL A 255 69.11 24.76 -11.53
C VAL A 255 70.27 24.91 -12.52
N ALA A 256 70.57 23.85 -13.28
CA ALA A 256 71.61 23.88 -14.32
C ALA A 256 71.26 24.86 -15.47
N GLU A 257 70.00 24.90 -15.88
CA GLU A 257 69.51 25.80 -16.93
C GLU A 257 69.60 27.28 -16.49
N ILE A 258 69.25 27.57 -15.23
CA ILE A 258 69.37 28.93 -14.67
C ILE A 258 70.84 29.34 -14.54
N ARG A 259 71.72 28.41 -14.14
CA ARG A 259 73.18 28.65 -14.07
C ARG A 259 73.74 29.01 -15.44
N GLU A 260 73.45 28.20 -16.45
CA GLU A 260 73.89 28.45 -17.84
C GLU A 260 73.33 29.78 -18.38
N ALA A 261 72.06 30.09 -18.11
CA ALA A 261 71.44 31.34 -18.53
C ALA A 261 72.13 32.57 -17.90
N CYS A 262 72.48 32.51 -16.62
CA CYS A 262 73.17 33.60 -15.94
C CYS A 262 74.64 33.73 -16.37
N GLU A 263 75.35 32.61 -16.57
CA GLU A 263 76.73 32.61 -17.10
C GLU A 263 76.77 33.19 -18.52
N LYS A 264 75.76 32.88 -19.35
CA LYS A 264 75.64 33.46 -20.69
C LYS A 264 75.41 34.98 -20.66
N VAL A 265 74.62 35.48 -19.71
CA VAL A 265 74.40 36.93 -19.53
C VAL A 265 75.70 37.62 -19.08
N MET A 266 76.44 37.03 -18.15
CA MET A 266 77.73 37.57 -17.69
C MET A 266 78.85 37.52 -18.74
N ASN A 267 78.91 36.44 -19.53
CA ASN A 267 79.93 36.28 -20.58
C ASN A 267 79.64 37.12 -21.82
N LYS A 268 78.37 37.46 -22.09
CA LYS A 268 77.98 38.27 -23.25
C LYS A 268 78.57 39.69 -23.19
N ASP A 269 78.69 40.28 -22.00
CA ASP A 269 79.29 41.61 -21.82
C ASP A 269 80.82 41.57 -21.88
N SER A 270 81.46 40.45 -21.53
CA SER A 270 82.92 40.30 -21.59
C SER A 270 83.48 40.23 -23.02
N ASN A 271 82.60 40.12 -24.02
CA ASN A 271 82.95 39.91 -25.43
C ASN A 271 82.54 41.10 -26.32
N ASP A 272 81.99 42.17 -25.73
CA ASP A 272 81.56 43.42 -26.39
C ASP A 272 82.45 44.62 -26.03
N ASP A 273 83.59 44.38 -25.34
CA ASP A 273 84.74 45.28 -25.17
C ASP A 273 85.90 44.87 -26.12
#